data_AF-A0A167G9H8-F1
#
_entry.id   AF-A0A167G9H8-F1
#
_cell.length_a   1.000
_cell.length_b   1.000
_cell.length_c   1.000
_cell.angle_alpha   90.00
_cell.angle_beta   90.00
_cell.angle_gamma   90.00
#
_symmetry.space_group_name_H-M   'P 1'
#
loop_
_entity.id
_entity.type
_entity.pdbx_description
1 polymer ?
#
loop_
_entity_poly.entity_id
_entity_poly.type
_entity_poly.pdbx_seq_one_letter_code
_entity_poly.pdbx_strand_id
1 'polypeptide(L)' 'TRWDDKYPQISRSWRSHWNNLNTLFAYPADIRKAIYTTNAIESLNSVIRKAIKKRKLFPTDDSARKVIYLAIMD' A
#
# COMPACT_ATOMS: atom_id res chain seq x y z
N THR A 1 -21.54 14.83 -0.94
CA THR A 1 -20.48 14.55 -1.94
C THR A 1 -21.05 13.59 -2.98
N ARG A 2 -20.65 13.65 -4.25
CA ARG A 2 -21.28 12.89 -5.37
C ARG A 2 -21.41 11.37 -5.16
N TRP A 3 -20.60 10.78 -4.29
CA TRP A 3 -20.53 9.34 -4.04
C TRP A 3 -21.00 8.90 -2.65
N ASP A 4 -21.49 9.81 -1.81
CA ASP A 4 -21.82 9.49 -0.41
C ASP A 4 -22.96 8.48 -0.30
N ASP A 5 -23.92 8.51 -1.23
CA ASP A 5 -25.06 7.59 -1.21
C ASP A 5 -24.63 6.13 -1.47
N LYS A 6 -23.58 5.93 -2.29
CA LYS A 6 -23.07 4.61 -2.67
C LYS A 6 -21.94 4.13 -1.76
N TYR A 7 -21.06 5.04 -1.34
CA TYR A 7 -19.86 4.72 -0.59
C TYR A 7 -19.67 5.66 0.60
N PRO A 8 -20.61 5.65 1.57
CA PRO A 8 -20.59 6.59 2.70
C PRO A 8 -19.35 6.44 3.59
N GLN A 9 -18.75 5.25 3.62
CA GLN A 9 -17.54 4.99 4.42
C GLN A 9 -16.29 5.62 3.83
N ILE A 10 -16.22 5.77 2.50
CA ILE A 10 -15.06 6.36 1.84
C ILE A 10 -14.94 7.83 2.25
N SER A 11 -16.00 8.62 2.09
CA SER A 11 -15.97 10.04 2.46
C SER A 11 -15.76 10.27 3.95
N ARG A 12 -16.35 9.42 4.81
CA ARG A 12 -16.06 9.44 6.27
C ARG A 12 -14.58 9.20 6.55
N SER A 13 -13.97 8.17 5.95
CA SER A 13 -12.56 7.86 6.12
C SER A 13 -11.66 9.03 5.68
N TRP A 14 -11.93 9.61 4.51
CA TRP A 14 -11.20 10.79 4.01
C TRP A 14 -11.28 11.97 4.97
N ARG A 15 -12.47 12.29 5.48
CA ARG A 15 -12.66 13.39 6.45
C ARG A 15 -11.96 13.12 7.77
N SER A 16 -12.05 11.90 8.29
CA SER A 16 -11.41 11.52 9.56
C SER A 16 -9.88 11.57 9.52
N HIS A 17 -9.28 11.25 8.36
CA HIS A 17 -7.83 11.25 8.18
C HIS A 17 -7.30 12.51 7.48
N TRP A 18 -8.16 13.52 7.23
CA TRP A 18 -7.83 14.68 6.41
C TRP A 18 -6.59 15.43 6.91
N ASN A 19 -6.43 15.58 8.23
CA ASN A 19 -5.28 16.26 8.83
C ASN A 19 -3.95 15.61 8.43
N ASN A 20 -3.91 14.29 8.28
CA ASN A 20 -2.71 13.57 7.83
C ASN A 20 -2.57 13.65 6.32
N LEU A 21 -3.67 13.47 5.57
CA LEU A 21 -3.66 13.43 4.11
C LEU A 21 -3.32 14.78 3.47
N ASN A 22 -3.75 15.89 4.09
CA ASN A 22 -3.52 17.24 3.57
C ASN A 22 -2.03 17.63 3.57
N THR A 23 -1.19 16.95 4.36
CA THR A 23 0.27 17.16 4.35
C THR A 23 0.89 16.89 2.98
N LEU A 24 0.27 16.02 2.17
CA LEU A 24 0.69 15.73 0.80
C LEU A 24 0.80 17.01 -0.05
N PHE A 25 -0.08 17.99 0.18
CA PHE A 25 -0.11 19.24 -0.58
C PHE A 25 1.00 20.22 -0.21
N ALA A 26 1.70 20.00 0.91
CA ALA A 26 2.88 20.78 1.27
C ALA A 26 4.10 20.44 0.40
N TYR A 27 4.10 19.29 -0.28
CA TYR A 27 5.23 18.87 -1.12
C TYR A 27 5.17 19.48 -2.54
N PRO A 28 6.33 19.77 -3.15
CA PRO A 28 6.45 20.16 -4.57
C PRO A 28 5.75 19.17 -5.51
N ALA A 29 5.40 19.64 -6.71
CA ALA A 29 4.66 18.83 -7.69
C ALA A 29 5.36 17.51 -8.04
N ASP A 30 6.69 17.53 -8.16
CA ASP A 30 7.48 16.33 -8.52
C ASP A 30 7.44 15.27 -7.42
N ILE A 31 7.53 15.69 -6.16
CA ILE A 31 7.44 14.81 -5.00
C ILE A 31 6.01 14.26 -4.86
N ARG A 32 4.99 15.11 -5.03
CA ARG A 32 3.59 14.66 -5.05
C ARG A 32 3.33 13.63 -6.14
N LYS A 33 3.88 13.83 -7.34
CA LYS A 33 3.77 12.87 -8.44
C LYS A 33 4.38 11.53 -8.05
N ALA A 34 5.57 11.52 -7.46
CA ALA A 34 6.20 10.29 -6.97
C ALA A 34 5.37 9.59 -5.89
N ILE A 35 4.80 10.32 -4.92
CA ILE A 35 3.97 9.75 -3.85
C ILE A 35 2.63 9.22 -4.41
N TYR A 36 2.00 9.95 -5.33
CA TYR A 36 0.73 9.55 -5.93
C TYR A 36 0.88 8.31 -6.83
N THR A 37 2.06 8.08 -7.40
CA THR A 37 2.31 6.83 -8.12
C THR A 37 2.37 5.65 -7.15
N THR A 38 1.40 4.74 -7.25
CA THR A 38 1.37 3.51 -6.46
C THR A 38 2.24 2.41 -7.07
N ASN A 39 2.77 2.60 -8.28
CA ASN A 39 3.52 1.62 -9.08
C ASN A 39 4.64 0.91 -8.28
N ALA A 40 5.43 1.64 -7.49
CA ALA A 40 6.53 1.04 -6.73
C ALA A 40 6.01 0.09 -5.64
N ILE A 41 5.02 0.54 -4.86
CA ILE A 41 4.42 -0.25 -3.77
C ILE A 41 3.59 -1.42 -4.34
N GLU A 42 2.85 -1.20 -5.42
CA GLU A 42 2.07 -2.23 -6.10
C GLU A 42 2.95 -3.29 -6.74
N SER A 43 4.06 -2.89 -7.37
CA SER A 43 5.06 -3.79 -7.94
C SER A 43 5.67 -4.68 -6.85
N LEU A 44 6.13 -4.09 -5.74
CA LEU A 44 6.65 -4.84 -4.59
C LEU A 44 5.61 -5.82 -4.02
N ASN A 45 4.38 -5.35 -3.81
CA ASN A 45 3.28 -6.19 -3.33
C ASN A 45 2.96 -7.34 -4.30
N SER A 46 3.10 -7.13 -5.61
CA SER A 46 2.92 -8.17 -6.62
C SER A 46 3.98 -9.27 -6.50
N VAL A 47 5.26 -8.88 -6.32
CA VAL A 47 6.37 -9.81 -6.10
C VAL A 47 6.17 -10.62 -4.83
N ILE A 48 5.84 -9.95 -3.71
CA ILE A 48 5.59 -10.62 -2.43
C ILE A 48 4.41 -11.60 -2.56
N ARG A 49 3.28 -11.17 -3.15
CA ARG A 49 2.12 -12.05 -3.38
C ARG A 49 2.48 -13.27 -4.22
N LYS A 50 3.31 -13.10 -5.25
CA LYS A 50 3.77 -14.21 -6.10
C LYS A 50 4.63 -15.20 -5.30
N ALA A 51 5.53 -14.72 -4.44
CA ALA A 51 6.40 -15.56 -3.62
C ALA A 51 5.62 -16.37 -2.58
N ILE A 52 4.62 -15.76 -1.93
CA ILE A 52 3.81 -16.44 -0.91
C ILE A 52 2.70 -17.32 -1.50
N LYS A 53 2.25 -17.10 -2.75
CA LYS A 53 1.13 -17.85 -3.36
C LYS A 53 1.31 -19.37 -3.32
N LYS A 54 2.55 -19.86 -3.41
CA LYS A 54 2.87 -21.30 -3.36
C LYS A 54 2.96 -21.86 -1.92
N ARG A 55 2.98 -21.01 -0.89
CA ARG A 55 3.17 -21.38 0.53
C ARG A 55 1.95 -20.95 1.34
N LYS A 56 1.07 -21.91 1.67
CA LYS A 56 -0.17 -21.64 2.43
C LYS A 56 0.07 -21.37 3.92
N LEU A 57 1.17 -21.87 4.49
CA LEU A 57 1.52 -21.71 5.90
C LEU A 57 3.03 -21.53 6.06
N PHE A 58 3.43 -20.73 7.03
CA PHE A 58 4.80 -20.58 7.48
C PHE A 58 4.93 -21.20 8.88
N PRO A 59 5.91 -22.09 9.13
CA PRO A 59 6.09 -22.70 10.44
C PRO A 59 6.49 -21.71 11.54
N THR A 60 7.22 -20.64 11.17
CA THR A 60 7.69 -19.58 12.08
C THR A 60 7.72 -18.24 11.37
N ASP A 61 7.71 -17.15 12.14
CA ASP A 61 7.85 -15.78 11.61
C ASP A 61 9.17 -15.59 10.85
N ASP A 62 10.26 -16.18 11.35
CA ASP A 62 11.57 -16.15 10.68
C ASP A 62 11.53 -16.81 9.29
N SER A 63 10.77 -17.90 9.15
CA SER A 63 10.61 -18.58 7.86
C SER A 63 9.84 -17.71 6.85
N ALA A 64 8.83 -16.95 7.31
CA ALA A 64 8.11 -15.99 6.49
C ALA A 64 9.02 -14.82 6.07
N ARG A 65 9.76 -14.25 7.04
CA ARG A 65 10.71 -13.16 6.79
C ARG A 65 11.78 -13.57 5.79
N LYS A 66 12.34 -14.78 5.91
CA LYS A 66 13.36 -15.29 4.98
C LYS A 66 12.82 -15.41 3.55
N VAL A 67 11.59 -15.87 3.37
CA VAL A 67 10.97 -15.98 2.04
C VAL A 67 10.72 -14.61 1.43
N ILE A 68 10.23 -13.64 2.20
CA ILE A 68 10.04 -12.27 1.73
C ILE A 68 11.38 -11.63 1.37
N TYR A 69 12.41 -11.80 2.21
CA TYR A 69 13.75 -11.29 1.95
C TYR A 69 14.32 -11.83 0.62
N LEU A 70 14.27 -13.16 0.43
CA LEU A 70 14.76 -13.78 -0.81
C LEU A 70 13.96 -13.28 -2.02
N ALA A 71 12.64 -13.16 -1.92
CA ALA A 71 11.80 -12.68 -3.01
C ALA A 71 12.05 -11.21 -3.42
N ILE A 72 12.60 -10.39 -2.52
CA ILE A 72 12.94 -8.99 -2.79
C ILE A 72 14.38 -8.85 -3.32
N MET A 73 15.27 -9.74 -2.90
CA MET A 73 16.70 -9.71 -3.26
C MET A 73 17.03 -10.47 -4.55
N ASP A 74 16.16 -11.37 -5.01
CA ASP A 74 16.25 -12.07 -6.31
C ASP A 74 16.04 -11.10 -7.50
#